data_AF-A0A9D4QWD2-F1
#
_entry.id   AF-A0A9D4QWD2-F1
#
_cell.length_a   1.000
_cell.length_b   1.000
_cell.length_c   1.000
_cell.angle_alpha   90.00
_cell.angle_beta   90.00
_cell.angle_gamma   90.00
#
_symmetry.space_group_name_H-M   'P 1'
#
loop_
_entity.id
_entity.type
_entity.pdbx_description
1 polymer ?
#
loop_
_entity_poly.entity_id
_entity_poly.type
_entity_poly.pdbx_seq_one_letter_code
_entity_poly.pdbx_strand_id
1 'polypeptide(L)' 'MHVTISAKYAIAVTSPTCVPVFAAYYNKEIGFLIENFFDIHAGISDPSVFIPPAECAGL' A
#
# COMPACT_ATOMS: atom_id res chain seq x y z
N MET A 1 13.01 5.72 -11.14
CA MET A 1 11.97 4.70 -10.89
C MET A 1 12.65 3.34 -11.00
N HIS A 2 12.68 2.59 -9.90
CA HIS A 2 13.19 1.20 -9.87
C HIS A 2 11.99 0.26 -9.82
N VAL A 3 11.95 -0.75 -10.69
CA VAL A 3 10.83 -1.70 -10.79
C VAL A 3 11.34 -3.11 -10.51
N THR A 4 10.71 -3.79 -9.55
CA THR A 4 10.97 -5.22 -9.26
C THR A 4 9.75 -6.03 -9.67
N ILE A 5 9.94 -7.07 -10.49
CA ILE A 5 8.88 -7.93 -11.01
C ILE A 5 9.12 -9.37 -10.54
N SER A 6 8.19 -9.89 -9.76
CA SER A 6 7.96 -11.33 -9.59
C SER A 6 6.63 -11.67 -10.27
N ALA A 7 6.47 -12.86 -10.84
CA ALA A 7 5.32 -13.20 -11.71
C ALA A 7 3.92 -13.03 -11.09
N LYS A 8 3.82 -12.69 -9.79
CA LYS A 8 2.59 -12.34 -9.07
C LYS A 8 2.58 -10.93 -8.46
N TYR A 9 3.73 -10.26 -8.40
CA TYR A 9 3.90 -8.96 -7.73
C TYR A 9 4.80 -8.05 -8.56
N ALA A 10 4.34 -6.84 -8.83
CA ALA A 10 5.15 -5.78 -9.43
C ALA A 10 5.10 -4.54 -8.55
N ILE A 11 6.25 -3.95 -8.23
CA ILE A 11 6.34 -2.76 -7.40
C ILE A 11 7.27 -1.77 -8.07
N ALA A 12 6.90 -0.49 -8.07
CA ALA A 12 7.77 0.60 -8.46
C ALA A 12 8.01 1.55 -7.29
N VAL A 13 9.29 1.88 -7.08
CA VAL A 13 9.73 2.82 -6.04
C VAL A 13 10.56 3.96 -6.65
N THR A 14 10.61 5.09 -5.94
CA THR A 14 11.52 6.19 -6.25
C THR A 14 12.97 5.78 -5.96
N SER A 15 13.93 6.45 -6.61
CA SER A 15 15.35 6.35 -6.28
C SER A 15 15.84 7.75 -5.89
N PRO A 16 16.66 7.90 -4.84
CA PRO A 16 17.34 6.85 -4.07
C PRO A 16 16.59 6.37 -2.82
N THR A 17 15.49 7.02 -2.45
CA THR A 17 14.86 6.86 -1.12
C THR A 17 13.87 5.70 -1.02
N CYS A 18 13.61 4.97 -2.11
CA CYS A 18 12.73 3.80 -2.16
C CYS A 18 11.28 4.08 -1.70
N VAL A 19 10.75 5.29 -1.95
CA VAL A 19 9.34 5.61 -1.66
C VAL A 19 8.42 4.90 -2.66
N PRO A 20 7.36 4.20 -2.25
CA PRO A 20 6.47 3.49 -3.16
C PRO A 20 5.70 4.46 -4.05
N VAL A 21 5.55 4.10 -5.34
CA VAL A 21 4.77 4.84 -6.33
C VAL A 21 3.64 3.98 -6.88
N PHE A 22 3.88 2.67 -7.00
CA PHE A 22 2.97 1.72 -7.59
C PHE A 22 3.16 0.33 -6.99
N ALA A 23 2.06 -0.39 -6.81
CA ALA A 23 2.06 -1.82 -6.54
C ALA A 23 0.99 -2.51 -7.38
N ALA A 24 1.31 -3.70 -7.87
CA ALA A 24 0.35 -4.59 -8.49
C ALA A 24 0.54 -6.01 -7.97
N TYR A 25 -0.58 -6.66 -7.71
CA TYR A 25 -0.66 -8.05 -7.28
C TYR A 25 -1.66 -8.79 -8.16
N TYR A 26 -1.34 -10.02 -8.54
CA TYR A 26 -2.26 -10.90 -9.24
C TYR A 26 -2.58 -12.15 -8.42
N ASN A 27 -3.87 -12.43 -8.26
CA ASN A 27 -4.35 -13.75 -7.86
C ASN A 27 -5.52 -14.19 -8.74
N LYS A 28 -5.85 -15.49 -8.69
CA LYS A 28 -6.89 -16.09 -9.54
C LYS A 28 -8.33 -15.74 -9.12
N GLU A 29 -8.54 -15.38 -7.86
CA GLU A 29 -9.86 -15.13 -7.27
C GLU A 29 -10.34 -13.70 -7.54
N ILE A 30 -9.43 -12.72 -7.42
CA ILE A 30 -9.73 -11.28 -7.54
C ILE A 30 -9.14 -10.66 -8.82
N GLY A 31 -8.27 -11.37 -9.53
CA GLY A 31 -7.56 -10.85 -10.70
C GLY A 31 -6.39 -9.93 -10.32
N PHE A 32 -6.19 -8.86 -11.09
CA PHE A 32 -5.18 -7.84 -10.80
C PHE A 32 -5.73 -6.83 -9.80
N LEU A 33 -5.03 -6.68 -8.69
CA LEU A 33 -5.15 -5.53 -7.79
C LEU A 33 -4.02 -4.55 -8.13
N ILE A 34 -4.38 -3.31 -8.43
CA ILE A 34 -3.42 -2.25 -8.77
C ILE A 34 -3.64 -1.07 -7.82
N GLU A 35 -2.56 -0.61 -7.20
CA GLU A 35 -2.54 0.51 -6.28
C GLU A 35 -1.52 1.56 -6.73
N ASN A 36 -1.89 2.83 -6.64
CA ASN A 36 -1.02 3.96 -6.92
C ASN A 36 -0.93 4.81 -5.65
N PHE A 37 0.28 5.20 -5.28
CA PHE A 37 0.53 5.91 -4.03
C PHE A 37 0.88 7.38 -4.30
N PHE A 38 0.22 8.28 -3.58
CA PHE A 38 0.39 9.74 -3.67
C PHE A 38 0.43 10.33 -2.26
N ASP A 39 0.97 11.56 -2.14
CA ASP A 39 0.99 12.34 -0.88
C ASP A 39 1.48 11.57 0.34
N ILE A 40 2.55 10.77 0.16
CA ILE A 40 3.14 9.97 1.23
C ILE A 40 3.85 10.90 2.23
N HIS A 41 3.44 10.81 3.49
CA HIS A 41 4.14 11.42 4.62
C HIS A 41 4.85 10.34 5.44
N ALA A 42 6.07 10.63 5.89
CA ALA A 42 6.83 9.73 6.75
C ALA A 42 6.30 9.77 8.19
N GLY A 43 6.04 8.61 8.78
CA GLY A 43 5.50 8.49 10.14
C GLY A 43 3.98 8.66 10.19
N ILE A 44 3.45 8.77 11.41
CA ILE A 44 2.01 8.82 11.68
C ILE A 44 1.77 9.95 12.66
N SER A 45 1.02 10.96 12.23
CA SER A 45 0.78 12.18 13.03
C SER A 45 -0.16 11.93 14.21
N ASP A 46 -1.19 11.09 14.02
CA ASP A 46 -2.15 10.70 15.06
C ASP A 46 -2.25 9.17 15.12
N PRO A 47 -1.72 8.50 16.15
CA PRO A 47 -1.79 7.05 16.28
C PRO A 47 -3.18 6.54 16.69
N SER A 48 -4.11 7.40 17.12
CA SER A 48 -5.46 6.97 17.53
C SER A 48 -6.30 6.46 16.35
N VAL A 49 -5.88 6.75 15.10
CA VAL A 49 -6.52 6.23 13.88
C VAL A 49 -6.51 4.69 13.78
N PHE A 50 -5.68 4.01 14.58
CA PHE A 50 -5.66 2.55 14.68
C PHE A 50 -6.57 1.99 15.78
N ILE A 51 -7.11 2.84 16.64
CA ILE A 51 -8.10 2.45 17.64
C ILE A 51 -9.45 2.42 16.92
N PRO A 52 -10.10 1.26 16.79
CA PRO A 52 -11.41 1.19 16.14
C PRO A 52 -12.41 2.10 16.85
N PRO A 53 -13.32 2.75 16.10
CA PRO A 53 -14.34 3.59 16.70
C PRO A 53 -15.32 2.71 17.52
N ALA A 54 -16.07 3.34 18.43
CA ALA A 54 -16.93 2.62 19.38
C ALA A 54 -18.00 1.76 18.66
N GLU A 55 -18.43 2.17 17.46
CA GLU A 55 -19.38 1.45 16.62
C GLU A 55 -18.82 0.11 16.12
N CYS A 56 -17.50 -0.09 16.15
CA CYS A 56 -16.85 -1.36 15.84
C CYS A 56 -16.72 -2.28 17.07
N ALA A 57 -17.07 -1.84 18.28
CA ALA A 57 -16.86 -2.58 19.53
C ALA A 57 -17.88 -3.71 19.80
N GLY A 58 -18.86 -3.92 18.92
CA GLY A 58 -19.68 -5.14 18.92
C GLY A 58 -21.15 -4.94 18.56
N LEU A 59 -21.64 -5.82 17.68
CA LEU A 59 -22.93 -6.49 17.84
C LEU A 59 -22.78 -7.60 18.90
#